data_AF-A0A7V9EEN5-F1
#
_entry.id   AF-A0A7V9EEN5-F1
#
_cell.length_a   1.000
_cell.length_b   1.000
_cell.length_c   1.000
_cell.angle_alpha   90.00
_cell.angle_beta   90.00
_cell.angle_gamma   90.00
#
_symmetry.space_group_name_H-M   'P 1'
#
loop_
_entity.id
_entity.type
_entity.pdbx_description
1 polymer ?
#
loop_
_entity_poly.entity_id
_entity_poly.type
_entity_poly.pdbx_seq_one_letter_code
_entity_poly.pdbx_strand_id
1 'polypeptide(L)'
;DVAREIDDEIRRVVEDAHQTARSVLEGQRHNLNLTSEILLRRETIEREQFIKLLDGQPELEVFGPDEPVHPQQQPPAAPESPAGKPERKPRPLPRPGLAGGTADMRGSLDAPEKP
;
A
#
# COMPACT_ATOMS: atom_id res chain seq x y z
N ASP A 1 -28.51 2.57 28.30
CA ASP A 1 -27.87 1.24 28.33
C ASP A 1 -27.51 0.63 26.97
N VAL A 2 -27.62 1.39 25.87
CA VAL A 2 -27.25 0.91 24.51
C VAL A 2 -25.74 0.63 24.36
N ALA A 3 -24.88 1.43 24.97
CA ALA A 3 -23.42 1.23 24.86
C ALA A 3 -22.96 -0.12 25.45
N ARG A 4 -23.54 -0.53 26.59
CA ARG A 4 -23.23 -1.82 27.23
C ARG A 4 -23.63 -2.99 26.32
N GLU A 5 -24.81 -2.91 25.73
CA GLU A 5 -25.32 -3.94 24.80
C GLU A 5 -24.42 -4.09 23.56
N ILE A 6 -23.96 -2.96 23.00
CA ILE A 6 -23.02 -2.98 21.87
C ILE A 6 -21.69 -3.63 22.27
N ASP A 7 -21.12 -3.25 23.42
CA ASP A 7 -19.85 -3.81 23.88
C ASP A 7 -19.95 -5.32 24.16
N ASP A 8 -21.09 -5.77 24.69
CA ASP A 8 -21.36 -7.18 24.94
C ASP A 8 -21.48 -7.99 23.65
N GLU A 9 -22.14 -7.45 22.62
CA GLU A 9 -22.25 -8.11 21.32
C GLU A 9 -20.91 -8.13 20.57
N ILE A 10 -20.12 -7.06 20.64
CA ILE A 10 -18.75 -7.04 20.08
C ILE A 10 -17.91 -8.14 20.72
N ARG A 11 -17.94 -8.26 22.06
CA ARG A 11 -17.19 -9.30 22.77
C ARG A 11 -17.63 -10.70 22.31
N ARG A 12 -18.94 -10.92 22.20
CA ARG A 12 -19.49 -12.20 21.74
C ARG A 12 -19.02 -12.55 20.33
N VAL A 13 -19.11 -11.62 19.38
CA VAL A 13 -18.68 -11.86 17.99
C VAL A 13 -17.18 -12.17 17.91
N VAL A 14 -16.35 -11.46 18.67
CA VAL A 14 -14.90 -11.71 18.70
C VAL A 14 -14.59 -13.08 19.28
N GLU A 15 -15.24 -13.47 20.38
CA GLU A 15 -15.03 -14.78 21.00
C GLU A 15 -15.49 -15.91 20.06
N ASP A 16 -16.68 -15.78 19.45
CA ASP A 16 -17.21 -16.76 18.50
C ASP A 16 -16.26 -16.94 17.30
N ALA A 17 -15.72 -15.84 16.75
CA ALA A 17 -14.74 -15.87 15.68
C ALA A 17 -13.42 -16.53 16.12
N HIS A 18 -12.93 -16.22 17.33
CA HIS A 18 -11.73 -16.83 17.88
C HIS A 18 -11.89 -18.34 18.08
N GLN A 19 -13.01 -18.79 18.65
CA GLN A 19 -13.30 -20.21 18.83
C GLN A 19 -13.43 -20.93 17.49
N THR A 20 -14.07 -20.31 16.51
CA THR A 20 -14.16 -20.86 15.14
C THR A 20 -12.77 -21.02 14.53
N ALA A 21 -11.93 -19.99 14.58
CA ALA A 21 -10.56 -20.04 14.07
C ALA A 21 -9.73 -21.12 14.78
N ARG A 22 -9.85 -21.21 16.11
CA ARG A 22 -9.17 -22.24 16.91
C ARG A 22 -9.61 -23.64 16.50
N SER A 23 -10.91 -23.88 16.36
CA SER A 23 -11.44 -25.18 15.94
C SER A 23 -10.95 -25.58 14.55
N VAL A 24 -10.85 -24.63 13.60
CA VAL A 24 -10.28 -24.89 12.27
C VAL A 24 -8.80 -25.28 12.36
N LEU A 25 -8.00 -24.54 13.14
CA LEU A 25 -6.57 -24.83 13.31
C LEU A 25 -6.32 -26.16 14.05
N GLU A 26 -7.14 -26.49 15.04
CA GLU A 26 -7.08 -27.77 15.76
C GLU A 26 -7.48 -28.93 14.84
N GLY A 27 -8.53 -28.78 14.03
CA GLY A 27 -8.93 -29.77 13.03
C GLY A 27 -7.89 -29.99 11.92
N GLN A 28 -7.10 -28.97 11.61
CA GLN A 28 -6.04 -28.99 10.59
C GLN A 28 -4.63 -29.02 11.20
N ARG A 29 -4.48 -29.57 12.42
CA ARG A 29 -3.23 -29.51 13.19
C ARG A 29 -2.01 -30.06 12.45
N HIS A 30 -2.20 -31.12 11.66
CA HIS A 30 -1.13 -31.70 10.84
C HIS A 30 -0.61 -30.72 9.79
N ASN A 31 -1.51 -30.14 9.00
CA ASN A 31 -1.18 -29.15 7.96
C ASN A 31 -0.55 -27.88 8.54
N LEU A 32 -1.03 -27.44 9.72
CA LEU A 32 -0.44 -26.32 10.45
C LEU A 32 1.02 -26.58 10.85
N ASN A 33 1.31 -27.76 11.40
CA ASN A 33 2.68 -28.13 11.78
C ASN A 33 3.60 -28.24 10.55
N LEU A 34 3.13 -28.92 9.50
CA LEU A 34 3.87 -29.06 8.24
C LEU A 34 4.25 -27.70 7.65
N THR A 35 3.28 -26.79 7.54
CA THR A 35 3.51 -25.46 6.97
C THR A 35 4.44 -24.64 7.86
N SER A 36 4.31 -24.75 9.18
CA SER A 36 5.21 -24.08 10.13
C SER A 36 6.67 -24.56 9.97
N GLU A 37 6.90 -25.87 9.83
CA GLU A 37 8.25 -26.41 9.64
C GLU A 37 8.88 -25.99 8.31
N ILE A 38 8.06 -25.85 7.27
CA ILE A 38 8.49 -25.33 5.97
C ILE A 38 8.84 -23.85 6.07
N LEU A 39 8.00 -23.04 6.72
CA LEU A 39 8.25 -21.60 6.90
C LEU A 39 9.48 -21.32 7.77
N LEU A 40 9.81 -22.18 8.73
CA LEU A 40 11.07 -22.06 9.47
C LEU A 40 12.31 -22.25 8.58
N ARG A 41 12.20 -23.04 7.49
CA ARG A 41 13.30 -23.29 6.55
C ARG A 41 13.35 -22.30 5.40
N ARG A 42 12.20 -21.82 4.91
CA ARG A 42 12.08 -20.96 3.71
C ARG A 42 11.69 -19.51 3.98
N GLU A 43 11.33 -19.16 5.22
CA GLU A 43 10.82 -17.85 5.68
C GLU A 43 9.50 -17.39 5.06
N THR A 44 9.32 -17.60 3.75
CA THR A 44 8.14 -17.21 2.97
C THR A 44 7.72 -18.36 2.05
N ILE A 45 6.41 -18.50 1.84
CA ILE A 45 5.81 -19.38 0.83
C ILE A 45 4.75 -18.58 0.06
N GLU A 46 4.64 -18.81 -1.24
CA GLU A 46 3.60 -18.17 -2.04
C GLU A 46 2.24 -18.86 -1.88
N ARG A 47 1.17 -18.16 -2.26
CA ARG A 47 -0.21 -18.65 -2.15
C ARG A 47 -0.41 -20.02 -2.81
N GLU A 48 0.09 -20.19 -4.04
CA GLU A 48 -0.07 -21.41 -4.82
C GLU A 48 0.69 -22.58 -4.18
N GLN A 49 1.85 -22.30 -3.55
CA GLN A 49 2.64 -23.28 -2.84
C GLN A 49 1.91 -23.73 -1.57
N PHE A 50 1.38 -22.77 -0.80
CA PHE A 50 0.59 -23.05 0.39
C PHE A 50 -0.63 -23.93 0.09
N ILE A 51 -1.39 -23.63 -0.98
CA ILE A 51 -2.55 -24.44 -1.39
C ILE A 51 -2.13 -25.87 -1.73
N LYS A 52 -1.07 -26.05 -2.52
CA LYS A 52 -0.57 -27.39 -2.85
C LYS A 52 -0.15 -28.19 -1.62
N LEU A 53 0.47 -27.54 -0.63
CA LEU A 53 0.82 -28.18 0.64
C LEU A 53 -0.42 -28.60 1.43
N LEU A 54 -1.46 -27.76 1.48
CA LEU A 54 -2.73 -28.11 2.11
C LEU A 54 -3.45 -29.27 1.40
N ASP A 55 -3.30 -29.38 0.08
CA ASP A 55 -3.81 -30.49 -0.73
C ASP A 55 -2.97 -31.78 -0.57
N GLY A 56 -1.92 -31.76 0.26
CA GLY A 56 -1.10 -32.92 0.59
C GLY A 56 -0.01 -33.25 -0.43
N GLN A 57 0.31 -32.31 -1.34
CA GLN A 57 1.45 -32.49 -2.26
C GLN A 57 2.77 -32.50 -1.48
N PRO A 58 3.71 -33.39 -1.81
CA PRO A 58 4.99 -33.45 -1.12
C PRO A 58 5.82 -32.20 -1.40
N GLU A 59 6.59 -31.77 -0.40
CA GLU A 59 7.40 -30.56 -0.45
C GLU A 59 8.33 -30.50 -1.68
N LEU A 60 8.94 -31.63 -2.05
CA LEU A 60 9.82 -31.73 -3.22
C LEU A 60 9.09 -31.41 -4.54
N GLU A 61 7.81 -31.72 -4.66
CA GLU A 61 7.01 -31.39 -5.85
C GLU A 61 6.55 -29.93 -5.84
N VAL A 62 6.38 -29.33 -4.66
CA VAL A 62 5.96 -27.94 -4.52
C VAL A 62 7.11 -26.97 -4.76
N PHE A 63 8.30 -27.27 -4.22
CA PHE A 63 9.46 -26.37 -4.23
C PHE A 63 10.61 -26.84 -5.12
N GLY A 64 10.63 -28.11 -5.56
CA GLY A 64 11.79 -28.70 -6.23
C GLY A 64 12.88 -29.15 -5.24
N PRO A 65 14.02 -29.64 -5.74
CA PRO A 65 15.20 -29.94 -4.91
C PRO A 65 15.67 -28.68 -4.19
N ASP A 66 16.19 -28.82 -2.97
CA ASP A 66 16.58 -27.70 -2.10
C ASP A 66 17.58 -26.75 -2.80
N GLU A 67 17.05 -25.68 -3.37
CA GLU A 67 17.81 -24.51 -3.77
C GLU A 67 17.74 -23.51 -2.61
N PRO A 68 18.88 -23.03 -2.07
CA PRO A 68 18.86 -22.08 -0.97
C PRO A 68 18.11 -20.82 -1.40
N VAL A 69 17.14 -20.42 -0.58
CA VAL A 69 16.33 -19.22 -0.82
C VAL A 69 17.26 -18.01 -0.72
N HIS A 70 17.67 -17.48 -1.86
CA HIS A 70 18.10 -16.10 -1.93
C HIS A 70 16.90 -15.24 -1.58
N PRO A 71 17.02 -14.22 -0.70
CA PRO A 71 15.95 -13.26 -0.49
C PRO A 71 15.54 -12.76 -1.87
N GLN A 72 14.30 -13.04 -2.28
CA GLN A 72 13.77 -12.48 -3.51
C GLN A 72 13.87 -10.98 -3.33
N GLN A 73 14.84 -10.37 -4.01
CA GLN A 73 14.90 -8.93 -4.15
C GLN A 73 13.52 -8.54 -4.67
N GLN A 74 12.81 -7.69 -3.94
CA GLN A 74 11.66 -6.98 -4.48
C GLN A 74 12.06 -6.56 -5.90
N PRO A 75 11.24 -6.84 -6.93
CA PRO A 75 11.56 -6.40 -8.28
C PRO A 75 11.94 -4.92 -8.19
N PRO A 76 13.10 -4.51 -8.74
CA PRO A 76 13.50 -3.12 -8.66
C PRO A 76 12.32 -2.30 -9.13
N ALA A 77 11.88 -1.34 -8.31
CA ALA A 77 10.92 -0.34 -8.72
C ALA A 77 11.34 0.10 -10.12
N ALA A 78 10.46 -0.10 -11.11
CA ALA A 78 10.79 0.10 -12.51
C ALA A 78 11.57 1.41 -12.66
N PRO A 79 12.66 1.45 -13.45
CA PRO A 79 13.44 2.66 -13.59
C PRO A 79 12.49 3.79 -14.01
N GLU A 80 12.41 4.83 -13.20
CA GLU A 80 11.81 6.09 -13.62
C GLU A 80 12.49 6.46 -14.93
N SER A 81 11.74 6.34 -16.02
CA SER A 81 12.27 6.64 -17.35
C SER A 81 12.70 8.12 -17.36
N PRO A 82 13.85 8.47 -17.96
CA PRO A 82 14.35 9.83 -17.92
C PRO A 82 13.51 10.69 -18.88
N ALA A 83 12.47 11.33 -18.35
CA ALA A 83 11.75 12.38 -19.04
C ALA A 83 11.77 13.62 -18.16
N GLY A 84 12.80 14.45 -18.36
CA GLY A 84 12.86 15.79 -17.80
C GLY A 84 11.56 16.53 -18.07
N LYS A 85 10.84 16.86 -16.99
CA LYS A 85 9.88 17.96 -17.00
C LYS A 85 10.54 19.10 -16.22
N PRO A 86 10.71 20.29 -16.82
CA PRO A 86 11.23 21.42 -16.06
C PRO A 86 10.25 21.69 -14.91
N GLU A 87 10.79 21.84 -13.70
CA GLU A 87 10.05 22.30 -12.53
C GLU A 87 9.27 23.55 -12.92
N ARG A 88 7.94 23.44 -12.96
CA ARG A 88 7.07 24.60 -13.05
C ARG A 88 7.15 25.31 -11.71
N LYS A 89 7.97 26.37 -11.65
CA LYS A 89 7.96 27.30 -10.52
C LYS A 89 6.50 27.68 -10.19
N PRO A 90 6.09 27.67 -8.91
CA PRO A 90 4.72 28.00 -8.56
C PRO A 90 4.42 29.43 -8.99
N ARG A 91 3.41 29.59 -9.84
CA ARG A 91 2.89 30.90 -10.23
C ARG A 91 2.22 31.50 -8.99
N PRO A 92 2.58 32.72 -8.54
CA PRO A 92 1.97 33.30 -7.35
C PRO A 92 0.48 33.54 -7.61
N LEU A 93 -0.35 33.10 -6.65
CA LEU A 93 -1.79 33.32 -6.69
C LEU A 93 -2.09 34.83 -6.61
N PRO A 94 -3.03 35.36 -7.40
CA PRO A 94 -3.46 36.75 -7.28
C PRO A 94 -4.06 36.98 -5.90
N ARG A 95 -3.62 38.04 -5.21
CA ARG A 95 -4.13 38.40 -3.89
C ARG A 95 -5.60 38.81 -4.02
N PRO A 96 -6.51 38.19 -3.26
CA PRO A 96 -7.90 38.65 -3.18
C PRO A 96 -7.96 40.10 -2.69
N GLY A 97 -8.55 41.00 -3.48
CA GLY A 97 -8.78 42.40 -3.09
C GLY A 97 -8.40 43.49 -4.10
N LEU A 98 -7.78 43.17 -5.24
CA LEU A 98 -7.51 44.14 -6.30
C LEU A 98 -8.35 43.85 -7.55
N ALA A 99 -9.62 44.25 -7.49
CA ALA A 99 -10.48 44.42 -8.65
C ALA A 99 -11.06 45.83 -8.58
N GLY A 100 -10.69 46.68 -9.54
CA GLY A 100 -11.33 47.97 -9.77
C GLY A 100 -10.34 49.11 -10.00
N GLY A 101 -10.08 49.43 -11.26
CA GLY A 101 -9.28 50.61 -11.61
C GLY A 101 -8.91 50.68 -13.08
N THR A 102 -9.90 50.98 -13.91
CA THR A 102 -9.79 51.44 -15.29
C THR A 102 -8.65 52.43 -15.54
N ALA A 103 -7.90 52.25 -16.63
CA ALA A 103 -7.43 53.37 -17.47
C ALA A 103 -6.73 52.87 -18.74
N ASP A 104 -7.51 52.46 -19.74
CA ASP A 104 -7.19 52.84 -21.12
C ASP A 104 -7.81 54.23 -21.33
N MET A 105 -7.02 55.30 -21.35
CA MET A 105 -7.41 56.62 -21.87
C MET A 105 -6.17 57.44 -22.27
N ARG A 106 -5.93 57.45 -23.58
CA ARG A 106 -5.57 58.57 -24.48
C ARG A 106 -4.90 59.84 -23.93
N GLY A 107 -3.91 60.32 -24.69
CA GLY A 107 -3.49 61.74 -24.78
C GLY A 107 -2.01 61.90 -24.42
N SER A 108 -1.10 62.09 -25.38
CA SER A 108 -0.79 63.34 -26.11
C SER A 108 0.57 63.87 -25.65
N LEU A 109 1.49 63.95 -26.61
CA LEU A 109 2.63 64.87 -26.74
C LEU A 109 2.85 65.85 -25.57
N ASP A 110 3.99 65.78 -24.88
CA ASP A 110 4.89 66.96 -24.75
C ASP A 110 6.29 66.58 -24.24
N ALA A 111 7.30 67.32 -24.71
CA ALA A 111 8.73 67.05 -24.60
C ALA A 111 9.36 67.39 -23.22
N PRO A 112 10.59 66.91 -22.91
CA PRO A 112 11.47 67.59 -21.98
C PRO A 112 12.54 68.38 -22.74
N GLU A 113 12.46 69.71 -22.77
CA GLU A 113 13.64 70.55 -23.00
C GLU A 113 14.47 70.61 -21.71
N LYS A 114 15.73 70.16 -21.81
CA LYS A 114 16.82 70.39 -20.86
C LYS A 114 17.15 71.90 -20.78
N PRO A 115 17.89 72.38 -19.76
CA PRO A 115 18.76 71.64 -18.82
C PRO A 115 18.36 71.69 -17.34
#